data_AF-A0A1F5LHL2-F1
#
_entry.id   AF-A0A1F5LHL2-F1
#
_cell.length_a   1.000
_cell.length_b   1.000
_cell.length_c   1.000
_cell.angle_alpha   90.00
_cell.angle_beta   90.00
_cell.angle_gamma   90.00
#
_symmetry.space_group_name_H-M   'P 1'
#
loop_
_entity.id
_entity.type
_entity.pdbx_description
1 polymer ?
#
loop_
_entity_poly.entity_id
_entity_poly.type
_entity_poly.pdbx_seq_one_letter_code
_entity_poly.pdbx_strand_id
1 'polypeptide(L)'
;MGDSRPLHIYEMENLSGTPHIMVGIQPDDLFRQRNAVMDLARFFAQSWNNDQRPSSADTTILLADFQFKFDLLARGLPSRFAPNINRIRKELPSLFAALPFVLSHGDLNMTNVLINPKTGNITGIIDWAESRILPFGFALYGLENVLGWMDSEGWHYYDYHRELENLFWKTFQGEAKNVSNADMHLIRAAKMAGIFCQYGFALDTKGVVQNVRTERDGSLAYLNAFGIISEWTPNLPTYDAL
;
A
#
# COMPACT_ATOMS: atom_id res chain seq x y z
N MET A 1 -16.87 -28.44 -25.99
CA MET A 1 -17.76 -28.30 -24.82
C MET A 1 -16.96 -27.60 -23.75
N GLY A 2 -17.40 -26.41 -23.30
CA GLY A 2 -16.67 -25.61 -22.33
C GLY A 2 -16.96 -26.12 -20.93
N ASP A 3 -15.92 -26.45 -20.17
CA ASP A 3 -16.05 -26.86 -18.77
C ASP A 3 -16.73 -25.75 -17.96
N SER A 4 -17.89 -26.09 -17.38
CA SER A 4 -18.61 -25.26 -16.42
C SER A 4 -17.76 -25.06 -15.18
N ARG A 5 -17.07 -23.91 -15.07
CA ARG A 5 -16.41 -23.54 -13.81
C ARG A 5 -17.48 -23.21 -12.76
N PRO A 6 -17.31 -23.63 -11.50
CA PRO A 6 -18.26 -23.30 -10.44
C PRO A 6 -18.28 -21.78 -10.23
N LEU A 7 -19.49 -21.21 -10.16
CA LEU A 7 -19.71 -19.82 -9.73
C LEU A 7 -19.70 -19.79 -8.21
N HIS A 8 -18.78 -19.02 -7.63
CA HIS A 8 -18.74 -18.77 -6.19
C HIS A 8 -19.49 -17.47 -5.89
N ILE A 9 -20.45 -17.53 -4.96
CA ILE A 9 -21.22 -16.38 -4.50
C ILE A 9 -20.88 -16.16 -3.03
N TYR A 10 -20.50 -14.92 -2.70
CA TYR A 10 -20.22 -14.48 -1.34
C TYR A 10 -21.22 -13.39 -0.96
N GLU A 11 -21.77 -13.45 0.24
CA GLU A 11 -22.73 -12.49 0.77
C GLU A 11 -22.25 -11.99 2.14
N MET A 12 -22.47 -10.70 2.41
CA MET A 12 -22.21 -10.08 3.70
C MET A 12 -23.21 -8.95 3.94
N GLU A 13 -23.38 -8.56 5.21
CA GLU A 13 -24.14 -7.36 5.55
C GLU A 13 -23.50 -6.11 4.92
N ASN A 14 -24.32 -5.21 4.41
CA ASN A 14 -23.83 -3.98 3.80
C ASN A 14 -23.18 -3.08 4.87
N LEU A 15 -21.90 -2.78 4.69
CA LEU A 15 -21.19 -1.87 5.58
C LEU A 15 -21.68 -0.43 5.37
N SER A 16 -21.97 0.26 6.46
CA SER A 16 -22.33 1.68 6.41
C SER A 16 -21.17 2.54 5.89
N GLY A 17 -21.50 3.67 5.26
CA GLY A 17 -20.51 4.65 4.80
C GLY A 17 -20.65 4.95 3.31
N THR A 18 -19.74 5.78 2.81
CA THR A 18 -19.67 6.16 1.41
C THR A 18 -18.22 5.97 0.94
N PRO A 19 -17.98 5.38 -0.25
CA PRO A 19 -16.63 5.27 -0.80
C PRO A 19 -15.90 6.62 -0.71
N HIS A 20 -14.66 6.63 -0.22
CA HIS A 20 -13.88 7.84 0.05
C HIS A 20 -13.85 8.77 -1.16
N ILE A 21 -13.68 8.20 -2.37
CA ILE A 21 -13.69 8.95 -3.63
C ILE A 21 -14.99 9.74 -3.88
N MET A 22 -16.13 9.25 -3.37
CA MET A 22 -17.45 9.86 -3.57
C MET A 22 -17.80 10.90 -2.50
N VAL A 23 -17.10 10.90 -1.35
CA VAL A 23 -17.38 11.87 -0.28
C VAL A 23 -16.99 13.28 -0.69
N GLY A 24 -16.00 13.43 -1.58
CA GLY A 24 -15.53 14.74 -2.03
C GLY A 24 -15.00 15.59 -0.89
N ILE A 25 -14.24 14.97 0.04
CA ILE A 25 -13.56 15.67 1.13
C ILE A 25 -12.66 16.72 0.48
N GLN A 26 -12.99 17.99 0.69
CA GLN A 26 -12.23 19.07 0.12
C GLN A 26 -10.81 19.09 0.71
N PRO A 27 -9.79 19.50 -0.06
CA PRO A 27 -8.42 19.55 0.42
C PRO A 27 -8.21 20.36 1.71
N ASP A 28 -9.07 21.36 1.96
CA ASP A 28 -9.05 22.22 3.15
C ASP A 28 -9.82 21.65 4.37
N ASP A 29 -10.56 20.54 4.21
CA ASP A 29 -11.25 19.88 5.31
C ASP A 29 -10.31 18.97 6.12
N LEU A 30 -9.41 19.61 6.83
CA LEU A 30 -8.43 18.94 7.68
C LEU A 30 -9.06 18.11 8.78
N PHE A 31 -10.25 18.46 9.26
CA PHE A 31 -10.90 17.70 10.30
C PHE A 31 -11.24 16.28 9.82
N ARG A 32 -11.91 16.16 8.65
CA ARG A 32 -12.27 14.85 8.09
C ARG A 32 -11.05 14.08 7.59
N GLN A 33 -10.07 14.76 6.99
CA GLN A 33 -8.82 14.13 6.54
C GLN A 33 -8.03 13.53 7.71
N ARG A 34 -7.87 14.28 8.82
CA ARG A 34 -7.17 13.77 10.01
C ARG A 34 -7.85 12.51 10.57
N ASN A 35 -9.18 12.50 10.64
CA ASN A 35 -9.93 11.32 11.11
C ASN A 35 -9.70 10.10 10.20
N ALA A 36 -9.80 10.28 8.87
CA ALA A 36 -9.58 9.20 7.91
C ALA A 36 -8.16 8.62 8.04
N VAL A 37 -7.16 9.49 8.12
CA VAL A 37 -5.74 9.12 8.23
C VAL A 37 -5.44 8.41 9.55
N MET A 38 -5.98 8.89 10.67
CA MET A 38 -5.83 8.23 11.97
C MET A 38 -6.49 6.85 11.99
N ASP A 39 -7.68 6.70 11.41
CA ASP A 39 -8.36 5.41 11.33
C ASP A 39 -7.63 4.43 10.40
N LEU A 40 -7.05 4.93 9.30
CA LEU A 40 -6.20 4.12 8.42
C LEU A 40 -4.95 3.64 9.16
N ALA A 41 -4.31 4.51 9.94
CA ALA A 41 -3.16 4.16 10.77
C ALA A 41 -3.51 3.10 11.82
N ARG A 42 -4.67 3.22 12.48
CA ARG A 42 -5.19 2.22 13.42
C ARG A 42 -5.48 0.89 12.74
N PHE A 43 -6.07 0.91 11.54
CA PHE A 43 -6.30 -0.30 10.74
C PHE A 43 -4.98 -1.03 10.44
N PHE A 44 -3.96 -0.31 9.97
CA PHE A 44 -2.64 -0.90 9.76
C PHE A 44 -1.99 -1.38 11.06
N ALA A 45 -2.09 -0.64 12.16
CA ALA A 45 -1.58 -1.06 13.46
C ALA A 45 -2.27 -2.33 13.98
N GLN A 46 -3.59 -2.48 13.76
CA GLN A 46 -4.31 -3.72 14.09
C GLN A 46 -3.76 -4.91 13.30
N SER A 47 -3.47 -4.72 12.01
CA SER A 47 -2.84 -5.77 11.18
C SER A 47 -1.43 -6.13 11.68
N TRP A 48 -0.59 -5.13 11.99
CA TRP A 48 0.74 -5.33 12.57
C TRP A 48 0.70 -6.15 13.87
N ASN A 49 -0.29 -5.88 14.71
CA ASN A 49 -0.48 -6.54 16.00
C ASN A 49 -1.00 -7.99 15.89
N ASN A 50 -1.31 -8.47 14.69
CA ASN A 50 -1.88 -9.79 14.44
C ASN A 50 -1.05 -10.53 13.37
N ASP A 51 0.11 -11.04 13.79
CA ASP A 51 1.00 -11.82 12.92
C ASP A 51 0.34 -13.15 12.51
N GLN A 52 0.17 -13.33 11.21
CA GLN A 52 -0.39 -14.50 10.55
C GLN A 52 0.68 -15.25 9.75
N ARG A 53 1.93 -15.25 10.24
CA ARG A 53 3.07 -15.90 9.59
C ARG A 53 2.73 -17.32 9.10
N PRO A 54 2.86 -17.58 7.79
CA PRO A 54 2.69 -18.92 7.24
C PRO A 54 3.75 -19.90 7.75
N SER A 55 3.65 -21.16 7.32
CA SER A 55 4.73 -22.12 7.57
C SER A 55 6.05 -21.64 6.96
N SER A 56 7.18 -22.15 7.47
CA SER A 56 8.51 -21.81 6.93
C SER A 56 8.64 -22.19 5.44
N ALA A 57 8.04 -23.32 5.05
CA ALA A 57 8.02 -23.76 3.65
C ALA A 57 7.24 -22.78 2.76
N ASP A 58 6.03 -22.39 3.18
CA ASP A 58 5.20 -21.44 2.43
C ASP A 58 5.86 -20.05 2.35
N THR A 59 6.49 -19.62 3.44
CA THR A 59 7.24 -18.37 3.49
C THR A 59 8.41 -18.38 2.51
N THR A 60 9.12 -19.52 2.40
CA THR A 60 10.23 -19.69 1.46
C THR A 60 9.75 -19.66 0.00
N ILE A 61 8.64 -20.34 -0.30
CA ILE A 61 8.02 -20.32 -1.63
C ILE A 61 7.58 -18.90 -2.00
N LEU A 62 6.95 -18.20 -1.06
CA LEU A 62 6.50 -16.83 -1.26
C LEU A 62 7.67 -15.87 -1.48
N LEU A 63 8.75 -15.99 -0.69
CA LEU A 63 9.96 -15.19 -0.89
C LEU A 63 10.54 -15.42 -2.31
N ALA A 64 10.62 -16.67 -2.76
CA ALA A 64 11.10 -17.00 -4.09
C ALA A 64 10.22 -16.41 -5.20
N ASP A 65 8.89 -16.42 -5.04
CA ASP A 65 7.94 -15.76 -5.96
C ASP A 65 8.21 -14.25 -6.05
N PHE A 66 8.41 -13.57 -4.91
CA PHE A 66 8.73 -12.15 -4.92
C PHE A 66 10.12 -11.85 -5.49
N GLN A 67 11.14 -12.66 -5.20
CA GLN A 67 12.45 -12.53 -5.82
C GLN A 67 12.36 -12.62 -7.35
N PHE A 68 11.62 -13.60 -7.86
CA PHE A 68 11.38 -13.77 -9.29
C PHE A 68 10.62 -12.56 -9.89
N LYS A 69 9.58 -12.07 -9.22
CA LYS A 69 8.84 -10.87 -9.65
C LYS A 69 9.75 -9.65 -9.74
N PHE A 70 10.59 -9.42 -8.74
CA PHE A 70 11.52 -8.29 -8.76
C PHE A 70 12.64 -8.45 -9.81
N ASP A 71 13.03 -9.67 -10.17
CA ASP A 71 13.91 -9.93 -11.31
C ASP A 71 13.23 -9.62 -12.65
N LEU A 72 11.93 -9.87 -12.78
CA LEU A 72 11.16 -9.44 -13.96
C LEU A 72 11.06 -7.92 -14.03
N LEU A 73 10.69 -7.26 -12.94
CA LEU A 73 10.59 -5.80 -12.86
C LEU A 73 11.92 -5.13 -13.19
N ALA A 74 13.04 -5.64 -12.67
CA ALA A 74 14.37 -5.10 -12.95
C ALA A 74 14.75 -5.16 -14.44
N ARG A 75 14.24 -6.15 -15.18
CA ARG A 75 14.50 -6.32 -16.62
C ARG A 75 13.52 -5.54 -17.50
N GLY A 76 12.26 -5.41 -17.05
CA GLY A 76 11.18 -4.87 -17.87
C GLY A 76 10.90 -3.39 -17.64
N LEU A 77 11.15 -2.86 -16.44
CA LEU A 77 10.87 -1.45 -16.14
C LEU A 77 12.01 -0.52 -16.61
N PRO A 78 11.69 0.74 -16.95
CA PRO A 78 12.69 1.75 -17.31
C PRO A 78 13.82 1.89 -16.27
N SER A 79 15.04 2.16 -16.74
CA SER A 79 16.27 2.19 -15.91
C SER A 79 16.22 3.19 -14.75
N ARG A 80 15.39 4.24 -14.85
CA ARG A 80 15.16 5.20 -13.76
C ARG A 80 14.64 4.56 -12.47
N PHE A 81 13.99 3.41 -12.56
CA PHE A 81 13.49 2.66 -11.39
C PHE A 81 14.51 1.66 -10.81
N ALA A 82 15.60 1.39 -11.54
CA ALA A 82 16.58 0.38 -11.16
C ALA A 82 17.20 0.57 -9.77
N PRO A 83 17.50 1.80 -9.29
CA PRO A 83 18.05 1.99 -7.94
C PRO A 83 17.14 1.43 -6.84
N ASN A 84 15.85 1.76 -6.87
CA ASN A 84 14.89 1.30 -5.87
C ASN A 84 14.55 -0.18 -6.01
N ILE A 85 14.42 -0.70 -7.24
CA ILE A 85 14.23 -2.14 -7.49
C ILE A 85 15.41 -2.95 -6.94
N ASN A 86 16.65 -2.53 -7.23
CA ASN A 86 17.84 -3.22 -6.74
C ASN A 86 17.96 -3.17 -5.22
N ARG A 87 17.50 -2.08 -4.59
CA ARG A 87 17.43 -1.98 -3.14
C ARG A 87 16.42 -2.95 -2.56
N ILE A 88 15.19 -2.98 -3.09
CA ILE A 88 14.16 -3.93 -2.64
C ILE A 88 14.64 -5.38 -2.77
N ARG A 89 15.28 -5.73 -3.89
CA ARG A 89 15.86 -7.07 -4.09
C ARG A 89 16.82 -7.48 -2.97
N LYS A 90 17.60 -6.54 -2.44
CA LYS A 90 18.52 -6.78 -1.31
C LYS A 90 17.78 -6.89 0.04
N GLU A 91 16.71 -6.12 0.22
CA GLU A 91 15.93 -6.07 1.46
C GLU A 91 14.89 -7.20 1.57
N LEU A 92 14.48 -7.82 0.45
CA LEU A 92 13.46 -8.89 0.39
C LEU A 92 13.69 -10.01 1.42
N PRO A 93 14.90 -10.59 1.56
CA PRO A 93 15.12 -11.62 2.58
C PRO A 93 14.90 -11.09 4.00
N SER A 94 15.36 -9.87 4.30
CA SER A 94 15.25 -9.27 5.64
C SER A 94 13.80 -8.92 5.99
N LEU A 95 13.03 -8.37 5.04
CA LEU A 95 11.63 -8.02 5.30
C LEU A 95 10.76 -9.27 5.50
N PHE A 96 11.03 -10.38 4.78
CA PHE A 96 10.35 -11.66 4.99
C PHE A 96 10.74 -12.34 6.30
N ALA A 97 11.94 -12.10 6.81
CA ALA A 97 12.40 -12.68 8.07
C ALA A 97 11.86 -11.91 9.30
N ALA A 98 11.90 -10.57 9.24
CA ALA A 98 11.70 -9.72 10.40
C ALA A 98 10.28 -9.20 10.58
N LEU A 99 9.58 -8.80 9.50
CA LEU A 99 8.27 -8.19 9.62
C LEU A 99 7.18 -9.22 9.96
N PRO A 100 6.11 -8.84 10.69
CA PRO A 100 4.93 -9.69 10.83
C PRO A 100 4.27 -9.87 9.45
N PHE A 101 3.67 -11.04 9.25
CA PHE A 101 2.83 -11.29 8.09
C PHE A 101 1.39 -10.92 8.42
N VAL A 102 0.74 -10.22 7.52
CA VAL A 102 -0.59 -9.67 7.74
C VAL A 102 -1.48 -9.96 6.54
N LEU A 103 -2.79 -9.94 6.74
CA LEU A 103 -3.75 -9.91 5.64
C LEU A 103 -3.66 -8.56 4.91
N SER A 104 -2.97 -8.55 3.77
CA SER A 104 -2.79 -7.40 2.91
C SER A 104 -3.92 -7.33 1.88
N HIS A 105 -4.54 -6.16 1.67
CA HIS A 105 -5.79 -5.99 0.92
C HIS A 105 -5.71 -6.36 -0.58
N GLY A 106 -4.57 -6.12 -1.25
CA GLY A 106 -4.40 -6.38 -2.68
C GLY A 106 -4.74 -5.18 -3.56
N ASP A 107 -5.88 -4.52 -3.34
CA ASP A 107 -6.28 -3.30 -4.07
C ASP A 107 -6.81 -2.19 -3.13
N LEU A 108 -5.97 -1.67 -2.23
CA LEU A 108 -6.41 -0.65 -1.27
C LEU A 108 -6.40 0.76 -1.89
N ASN A 109 -7.56 1.19 -2.38
CA ASN A 109 -7.73 2.51 -2.99
C ASN A 109 -9.00 3.22 -2.48
N MET A 110 -9.23 4.47 -2.91
CA MET A 110 -10.34 5.30 -2.42
C MET A 110 -11.75 4.78 -2.75
N THR A 111 -11.93 3.82 -3.67
CA THR A 111 -13.24 3.17 -3.92
C THR A 111 -13.54 2.09 -2.87
N ASN A 112 -12.48 1.51 -2.28
CA ASN A 112 -12.57 0.36 -1.39
C ASN A 112 -12.53 0.75 0.10
N VAL A 113 -12.32 2.03 0.40
CA VAL A 113 -12.39 2.60 1.76
C VAL A 113 -13.71 3.35 1.92
N LEU A 114 -14.56 2.89 2.85
CA LEU A 114 -15.81 3.54 3.19
C LEU A 114 -15.61 4.52 4.34
N ILE A 115 -16.20 5.71 4.20
CA ILE A 115 -16.04 6.84 5.11
C ILE A 115 -17.41 7.33 5.56
N ASN A 116 -17.52 7.79 6.81
CA ASN A 116 -18.65 8.59 7.26
C ASN A 116 -18.53 10.02 6.70
N PRO A 117 -19.43 10.49 5.81
CA PRO A 117 -19.29 11.80 5.17
C PRO A 117 -19.30 12.98 6.15
N LYS A 118 -19.89 12.82 7.34
CA LYS A 118 -19.98 13.89 8.34
C LYS A 118 -18.71 14.01 9.18
N THR A 119 -18.06 12.89 9.50
CA THR A 119 -16.95 12.87 10.45
C THR A 119 -15.60 12.58 9.81
N GLY A 120 -15.56 11.98 8.62
CA GLY A 120 -14.33 11.53 7.96
C GLY A 120 -13.78 10.21 8.51
N ASN A 121 -14.44 9.58 9.49
CA ASN A 121 -13.99 8.29 10.02
C ASN A 121 -14.17 7.16 9.00
N ILE A 122 -13.22 6.23 8.97
CA ILE A 122 -13.36 4.99 8.21
C ILE A 122 -14.40 4.11 8.88
N THR A 123 -15.40 3.69 8.12
CA THR A 123 -16.49 2.81 8.59
C THR A 123 -16.39 1.40 8.05
N GLY A 124 -15.57 1.18 7.02
CA GLY A 124 -15.34 -0.14 6.44
C GLY A 124 -14.28 -0.15 5.36
N ILE A 125 -13.70 -1.32 5.13
CA ILE A 125 -12.83 -1.62 3.99
C ILE A 125 -13.42 -2.84 3.30
N ILE A 126 -13.67 -2.73 2.00
CA ILE A 126 -14.39 -3.71 1.19
C ILE A 126 -13.53 -4.18 0.02
N ASP A 127 -14.01 -5.21 -0.69
CA ASP A 127 -13.33 -5.77 -1.88
C ASP A 127 -11.98 -6.44 -1.57
N TRP A 128 -12.03 -7.43 -0.68
CA TRP A 128 -10.88 -8.23 -0.26
C TRP A 128 -10.52 -9.35 -1.25
N ALA A 129 -11.02 -9.30 -2.50
CA ALA A 129 -10.85 -10.37 -3.48
C ALA A 129 -9.38 -10.64 -3.84
N GLU A 130 -8.54 -9.61 -3.80
CA GLU A 130 -7.09 -9.70 -4.08
C GLU A 130 -6.23 -9.88 -2.81
N SER A 131 -6.87 -10.14 -1.66
CA SER A 131 -6.16 -10.17 -0.39
C SER A 131 -5.23 -11.38 -0.25
N ARG A 132 -4.08 -11.13 0.38
CA ARG A 132 -3.02 -12.15 0.56
C ARG A 132 -2.29 -11.94 1.88
N ILE A 133 -1.83 -13.03 2.48
CA ILE A 133 -0.90 -12.98 3.61
C ILE A 133 0.49 -12.59 3.09
N LEU A 134 0.96 -11.40 3.47
CA LEU A 134 2.24 -10.82 3.05
C LEU A 134 2.96 -10.16 4.23
N PRO A 135 4.28 -9.94 4.18
CA PRO A 135 4.96 -9.09 5.15
C PRO A 135 4.26 -7.73 5.24
N PHE A 136 4.15 -7.17 6.45
CA PHE A 136 3.51 -5.89 6.65
C PHE A 136 4.13 -4.80 5.77
N GLY A 137 3.29 -3.96 5.20
CA GLY A 137 3.69 -2.79 4.42
C GLY A 137 3.36 -2.85 2.94
N PHE A 138 3.09 -4.03 2.37
CA PHE A 138 2.78 -4.17 0.94
C PHE A 138 1.52 -3.41 0.50
N ALA A 139 0.54 -3.19 1.39
CA ALA A 139 -0.65 -2.37 1.10
C ALA A 139 -0.51 -0.89 1.47
N LEU A 140 0.66 -0.43 1.96
CA LEU A 140 0.86 0.96 2.38
C LEU A 140 0.89 1.97 1.22
N TYR A 141 0.89 1.49 -0.04
CA TYR A 141 0.59 2.38 -1.17
C TYR A 141 -0.80 3.03 -1.04
N GLY A 142 -1.72 2.41 -0.29
CA GLY A 142 -3.04 2.98 0.00
C GLY A 142 -2.97 4.28 0.83
N LEU A 143 -1.89 4.52 1.57
CA LEU A 143 -1.67 5.81 2.24
C LEU A 143 -1.50 6.95 1.24
N GLU A 144 -0.78 6.73 0.13
CA GLU A 144 -0.62 7.76 -0.91
C GLU A 144 -2.00 8.19 -1.43
N ASN A 145 -2.90 7.22 -1.65
CA ASN A 145 -4.28 7.46 -2.06
C ASN A 145 -5.13 8.22 -1.03
N VAL A 146 -4.62 8.57 0.16
CA VAL A 146 -5.32 9.47 1.10
C VAL A 146 -4.63 10.84 1.18
N LEU A 147 -3.36 10.92 0.76
CA LEU A 147 -2.52 12.11 0.83
C LEU A 147 -2.53 12.96 -0.45
N GLY A 148 -3.07 12.42 -1.54
CA GLY A 148 -3.10 13.10 -2.82
C GLY A 148 -4.05 12.46 -3.81
N TRP A 149 -3.89 12.85 -5.08
CA TRP A 149 -4.69 12.41 -6.20
C TRP A 149 -3.85 12.38 -7.49
N MET A 150 -4.37 11.70 -8.51
CA MET A 150 -3.72 11.53 -9.81
C MET A 150 -4.60 12.15 -10.91
N ASP A 151 -3.98 12.87 -11.85
CA ASP A 151 -4.62 13.35 -13.07
C ASP A 151 -3.74 13.20 -14.32
N SER A 152 -4.07 13.92 -15.40
CA SER A 152 -3.30 13.91 -16.64
C SER A 152 -1.92 14.55 -16.53
N GLU A 153 -1.68 15.41 -15.54
CA GLU A 153 -0.40 16.07 -15.29
C GLU A 153 0.48 15.27 -14.32
N GLY A 154 -0.13 14.38 -13.53
CA GLY A 154 0.58 13.43 -12.68
C GLY A 154 0.01 13.36 -11.28
N TRP A 155 0.87 13.04 -10.32
CA TRP A 155 0.51 12.95 -8.92
C TRP A 155 0.57 14.33 -8.25
N HIS A 156 -0.48 14.66 -7.50
CA HIS A 156 -0.60 15.90 -6.75
C HIS A 156 -0.87 15.59 -5.28
N TYR A 157 -0.02 16.10 -4.40
CA TYR A 157 -0.25 16.04 -2.97
C TYR A 157 -1.18 17.18 -2.51
N TYR A 158 -2.01 16.91 -1.50
CA TYR A 158 -2.74 17.98 -0.82
C TYR A 158 -1.78 18.89 -0.03
N ASP A 159 -2.17 20.15 0.19
CA ASP A 159 -1.33 21.16 0.85
C ASP A 159 -0.76 20.69 2.19
N TYR A 160 -1.57 19.96 2.97
CA TYR A 160 -1.23 19.48 4.30
C TYR A 160 -0.76 18.01 4.34
N HIS A 161 -0.40 17.41 3.20
CA HIS A 161 -0.04 15.98 3.11
C HIS A 161 1.07 15.58 4.10
N ARG A 162 2.08 16.42 4.33
CA ARG A 162 3.17 16.13 5.28
C ARG A 162 2.67 16.06 6.72
N GLU A 163 1.73 16.92 7.09
CA GLU A 163 1.13 16.89 8.43
C GLU A 163 0.30 15.62 8.60
N LEU A 164 -0.49 15.27 7.58
CA LEU A 164 -1.28 14.04 7.56
C LEU A 164 -0.40 12.79 7.59
N GLU A 165 0.68 12.74 6.81
CA GLU A 165 1.61 11.62 6.83
C GLU A 165 2.30 11.49 8.20
N ASN A 166 2.73 12.60 8.80
CA ASN A 166 3.28 12.59 10.15
C ASN A 166 2.26 12.10 11.18
N LEU A 167 1.00 12.51 11.05
CA LEU A 167 -0.10 12.04 11.90
C LEU A 167 -0.32 10.53 11.73
N PHE A 168 -0.33 10.03 10.50
CA PHE A 168 -0.42 8.60 10.20
C PHE A 168 0.66 7.82 10.95
N TRP A 169 1.93 8.19 10.76
CA TRP A 169 3.05 7.47 11.34
C TRP A 169 3.11 7.59 12.86
N LYS A 170 2.71 8.74 13.42
CA LYS A 170 2.61 8.92 14.87
C LYS A 170 1.51 8.04 15.47
N THR A 171 0.34 8.00 14.84
CA THR A 171 -0.77 7.14 15.28
C THR A 171 -0.40 5.67 15.14
N PHE A 172 0.18 5.26 14.00
CA PHE A 172 0.64 3.89 13.79
C PHE A 172 1.65 3.45 14.88
N GLN A 173 2.69 4.25 15.12
CA GLN A 173 3.70 3.92 16.16
C GLN A 173 3.13 3.91 17.58
N GLY A 174 2.09 4.70 17.86
CA GLY A 174 1.41 4.68 19.16
C GLY A 174 0.55 3.43 19.39
N GLU A 175 0.02 2.83 18.32
CA GLU A 175 -0.92 1.70 18.38
C GLU A 175 -0.25 0.34 18.04
N ALA A 176 0.85 0.36 17.28
CA ALA A 176 1.62 -0.82 16.89
C ALA A 176 2.51 -1.29 18.05
N LYS A 177 2.31 -2.54 18.49
CA LYS A 177 3.06 -3.12 19.59
C LYS A 177 4.50 -3.41 19.17
N ASN A 178 5.45 -2.94 19.98
CA ASN A 178 6.88 -3.24 19.88
C ASN A 178 7.53 -2.88 18.53
N VAL A 179 6.97 -1.93 17.78
CA VAL A 179 7.61 -1.49 16.53
C VAL A 179 8.92 -0.76 16.84
N SER A 180 10.00 -1.16 16.17
CA SER A 180 11.33 -0.58 16.34
C SER A 180 11.73 0.30 15.15
N ASN A 181 12.80 1.09 15.31
CA ASN A 181 13.37 1.86 14.20
C ASN A 181 13.87 0.97 13.05
N ALA A 182 14.35 -0.24 13.35
CA ALA A 182 14.76 -1.21 12.34
C ALA A 182 13.56 -1.72 11.52
N ASP A 183 12.43 -1.94 12.20
CA ASP A 183 11.17 -2.29 11.53
C ASP A 183 10.72 -1.15 10.61
N MET A 184 10.76 0.10 11.07
CA MET A 184 10.38 1.25 10.24
C MET A 184 11.17 1.36 8.93
N HIS A 185 12.45 0.96 8.92
CA HIS A 185 13.23 0.87 7.68
C HIS A 185 12.69 -0.22 6.74
N LEU A 186 12.42 -1.42 7.27
CA LEU A 186 11.88 -2.54 6.49
C LEU A 186 10.43 -2.28 6.03
N ILE A 187 9.62 -1.58 6.82
CA ILE A 187 8.27 -1.15 6.46
C ILE A 187 8.30 -0.24 5.24
N ARG A 188 9.24 0.71 5.17
CA ARG A 188 9.43 1.55 3.98
C ARG A 188 9.84 0.72 2.76
N ALA A 189 10.70 -0.28 2.95
CA ALA A 189 11.06 -1.23 1.89
C ALA A 189 9.85 -2.01 1.39
N ALA A 190 9.01 -2.50 2.29
CA ALA A 190 7.78 -3.22 1.97
C ALA A 190 6.74 -2.32 1.29
N LYS A 191 6.59 -1.06 1.71
CA LYS A 191 5.75 -0.05 1.02
C LYS A 191 6.19 0.12 -0.43
N MET A 192 7.49 0.35 -0.66
CA MET A 192 8.03 0.50 -2.02
C MET A 192 7.86 -0.81 -2.82
N ALA A 193 8.06 -1.96 -2.20
CA ALA A 193 7.83 -3.25 -2.85
C ALA A 193 6.36 -3.40 -3.28
N GLY A 194 5.42 -3.03 -2.42
CA GLY A 194 3.99 -2.96 -2.71
C GLY A 194 3.66 -2.06 -3.91
N ILE A 195 4.23 -0.85 -3.95
CA ILE A 195 4.08 0.10 -5.08
C ILE A 195 4.53 -0.55 -6.39
N PHE A 196 5.70 -1.18 -6.42
CA PHE A 196 6.19 -1.84 -7.64
C PHE A 196 5.35 -3.05 -8.04
N CYS A 197 4.87 -3.83 -7.09
CA CYS A 197 3.96 -4.94 -7.39
C CYS A 197 2.62 -4.46 -7.94
N GLN A 198 2.04 -3.41 -7.34
CA GLN A 198 0.74 -2.86 -7.76
C GLN A 198 0.81 -2.19 -9.13
N TYR A 199 1.86 -1.39 -9.36
CA TYR A 199 1.91 -0.52 -10.53
C TYR A 199 2.88 -0.98 -11.62
N GLY A 200 3.74 -1.97 -11.36
CA GLY A 200 4.74 -2.46 -12.31
C GLY A 200 4.28 -3.64 -13.19
N PHE A 201 3.18 -4.29 -12.85
CA PHE A 201 2.63 -5.40 -13.63
C PHE A 201 1.31 -5.01 -14.30
N ALA A 202 1.13 -5.48 -15.54
CA ALA A 202 -0.15 -5.44 -16.24
C ALA A 202 -0.92 -6.73 -15.88
N LEU A 203 -2.16 -6.57 -15.43
CA LEU A 203 -3.08 -7.68 -15.17
C LEU A 203 -3.92 -7.96 -16.41
N ASP A 204 -4.23 -9.23 -16.66
CA ASP A 204 -5.25 -9.61 -17.64
C ASP A 204 -6.68 -9.34 -17.10
N THR A 205 -7.70 -9.61 -17.91
CA THR A 205 -9.11 -9.41 -17.52
C THR A 205 -9.58 -10.28 -16.35
N LYS A 206 -8.72 -11.17 -15.83
CA LYS A 206 -8.99 -12.07 -14.70
C LYS A 206 -8.09 -11.76 -13.50
N GLY A 207 -7.35 -10.64 -13.52
CA GLY A 207 -6.46 -10.25 -12.44
C GLY A 207 -5.14 -11.03 -12.40
N VAL A 208 -4.80 -11.77 -13.46
CA VAL A 208 -3.54 -12.54 -13.53
C VAL A 208 -2.46 -11.66 -14.17
N VAL A 209 -1.28 -11.62 -13.54
CA VAL A 209 -0.10 -10.91 -14.09
C VAL A 209 0.21 -11.43 -15.48
N GLN A 210 0.06 -10.57 -16.48
CA GLN A 210 0.29 -10.89 -17.88
C GLN A 210 1.73 -10.55 -18.28
N ASN A 211 2.19 -9.33 -17.96
CA ASN A 211 3.52 -8.81 -18.33
C ASN A 211 3.96 -7.68 -17.38
N VAL A 212 5.24 -7.29 -17.46
CA VAL A 212 5.73 -6.03 -16.88
C VAL A 212 5.23 -4.85 -17.72
N ARG A 213 4.76 -3.78 -17.07
CA ARG A 213 4.27 -2.57 -17.75
C ARG A 213 5.38 -1.85 -18.50
N THR A 214 5.00 -1.18 -19.58
CA THR A 214 5.89 -0.43 -20.47
C THR A 214 5.60 1.06 -20.39
N GLU A 215 6.42 1.89 -21.06
CA GLU A 215 6.27 3.35 -21.04
C GLU A 215 4.94 3.89 -21.58
N ARG A 216 4.17 3.05 -22.27
CA ARG A 216 2.87 3.42 -22.86
C ARG A 216 1.69 3.22 -21.90
N ASP A 217 1.92 2.64 -20.73
CA ASP A 217 0.87 2.34 -19.76
C ASP A 217 0.61 3.53 -18.83
N GLY A 218 -0.63 4.02 -18.76
CA GLY A 218 -1.00 5.17 -17.92
C GLY A 218 -0.71 4.99 -16.43
N SER A 219 -0.73 3.75 -15.93
CA SER A 219 -0.38 3.43 -14.54
C SER A 219 1.11 3.62 -14.22
N LEU A 220 1.96 3.81 -15.23
CA LEU A 220 3.37 4.18 -15.02
C LEU A 220 3.48 5.56 -14.36
N ALA A 221 2.45 6.41 -14.44
CA ALA A 221 2.39 7.68 -13.71
C ALA A 221 2.56 7.48 -12.20
N TYR A 222 1.96 6.43 -11.63
CA TYR A 222 2.14 6.09 -10.20
C TYR A 222 3.57 5.65 -9.89
N LEU A 223 4.21 4.88 -10.78
CA LEU A 223 5.63 4.55 -10.61
C LEU A 223 6.53 5.77 -10.79
N ASN A 224 6.23 6.66 -11.72
CA ASN A 224 6.98 7.91 -11.89
C ASN A 224 6.83 8.81 -10.66
N ALA A 225 5.66 8.81 -10.00
CA ALA A 225 5.44 9.56 -8.77
C ALA A 225 6.23 8.95 -7.61
N PHE A 226 6.11 7.65 -7.34
CA PHE A 226 6.62 7.07 -6.09
C PHE A 226 7.84 6.17 -6.24
N GLY A 227 8.00 5.53 -7.40
CA GLY A 227 9.04 4.54 -7.67
C GLY A 227 10.45 5.11 -7.87
N ILE A 228 10.59 6.44 -8.02
CA ILE A 228 11.88 7.15 -8.10
C ILE A 228 12.25 7.90 -6.81
N ILE A 229 11.31 8.06 -5.88
CA ILE A 229 11.51 8.84 -4.66
C ILE A 229 12.49 8.12 -3.74
N SER A 230 13.41 8.87 -3.14
CA SER A 230 14.44 8.38 -2.22
C SER A 230 14.01 8.48 -0.75
N GLU A 231 12.72 8.27 -0.43
CA GLU A 231 12.17 8.36 0.93
C GLU A 231 12.47 7.10 1.75
N TRP A 232 13.76 6.80 1.83
CA TRP A 232 14.30 5.73 2.64
C TRP A 232 14.95 6.25 3.91
N THR A 233 15.15 7.57 4.02
CA THR A 233 15.59 8.23 5.24
C THR A 233 14.38 8.75 6.01
N PRO A 234 14.35 8.63 7.35
CA PRO A 234 13.35 9.33 8.12
C PRO A 234 13.48 10.82 7.83
N ASN A 235 12.37 11.47 7.46
CA ASN A 235 12.24 12.90 7.68
C ASN A 235 12.32 13.08 9.20
N LEU A 236 13.53 13.32 9.70
CA LEU A 236 13.67 13.87 11.04
C LEU A 236 12.89 15.19 11.02
N PRO A 237 11.97 15.43 11.98
CA PRO A 237 11.41 16.75 12.11
C PRO A 237 12.59 17.71 12.30
N THR A 238 12.72 18.67 11.39
CA THR A 238 13.44 19.90 11.70
C THR A 238 12.69 20.51 12.86
N TYR A 239 13.17 20.24 14.08
CA TYR A 239 12.87 21.11 15.20
C TYR A 239 13.45 22.46 14.81
N ASP A 240 12.58 23.36 14.36
CA ASP A 240 12.86 24.77 14.37
C ASP A 240 13.20 25.12 15.82
N ALA A 241 14.49 25.32 16.07
CA ALA A 241 14.97 25.90 17.30
C ALA A 241 14.66 27.39 17.24
N LEU A 242 13.69 27.79 18.08
CA LEU A 242 13.44 29.14 18.64
C LEU A 242 13.50 30.34 17.69
#